data_AF-A0A165XTP1-F1
#
_entry.id   AF-A0A165XTP1-F1
#
_cell.length_a   1.000
_cell.length_b   1.000
_cell.length_c   1.000
_cell.angle_alpha   90.00
_cell.angle_beta   90.00
_cell.angle_gamma   90.00
#
_symmetry.space_group_name_H-M   'P 1'
#
loop_
_entity.id
_entity.type
_entity.pdbx_description
1 polymer ?
#
loop_
_entity_poly.entity_id
_entity_poly.type
_entity_poly.pdbx_seq_one_letter_code
_entity_poly.pdbx_strand_id
1 'polypeptide(L)'
;MQRSLILDYLTHNAYADTARAFSDESRVRHLDADGDDVARPDEEADSGKLSEELLAQAQLRQEVQQYILSGKVDGAIARLNEHFPAVLDRASPDQPPTVESVPGKPPPPIRSIVPYTVDPARLFLELRILAFIEASRTIPLTPAIPTHASTSISEPDTASDAIPTPTSANGKNADAHLMTLLNHVYELGKLAKELPDVDDRVEYEEELARVSLLLAHKVPETSPVARYLKQERREEVAKQIECAMLYRAGLSPVSKLEICARQTCAVWGYMADHKYQLPPNAKIPDGLRLPTPRRPRDIDDNEVKHLLHMVK
;
A
#
# COMPACT_ATOMS: atom_id res chain seq x y z
N MET A 1 -7.43 25.14 -2.17
CA MET A 1 -8.20 23.92 -2.51
C MET A 1 -7.40 22.86 -3.27
N GLN A 2 -6.74 23.16 -4.39
CA GLN A 2 -6.01 22.11 -5.14
C GLN A 2 -4.81 21.54 -4.36
N ARG A 3 -3.99 22.39 -3.74
CA ARG A 3 -2.83 21.97 -2.92
C ARG A 3 -3.21 21.07 -1.73
N SER A 4 -4.24 21.45 -0.99
CA SER A 4 -4.72 20.68 0.16
C SER A 4 -5.20 19.28 -0.24
N LEU A 5 -5.72 19.12 -1.46
CA LEU A 5 -6.17 17.82 -1.98
C LEU A 5 -5.00 16.89 -2.33
N ILE A 6 -3.92 17.44 -2.88
CA ILE A 6 -2.68 16.71 -3.17
C ILE A 6 -1.99 16.32 -1.86
N LEU A 7 -1.89 17.25 -0.92
CA LEU A 7 -1.33 17.00 0.40
C LEU A 7 -2.12 15.94 1.19
N ASP A 8 -3.45 15.99 1.15
CA ASP A 8 -4.34 14.94 1.68
C ASP A 8 -4.00 13.58 1.06
N TYR A 9 -3.84 13.51 -0.27
CA TYR A 9 -3.46 12.27 -0.94
C TYR A 9 -2.07 11.75 -0.53
N LEU A 10 -1.05 12.62 -0.49
CA LEU A 10 0.33 12.22 -0.18
C LEU A 10 0.45 11.72 1.26
N THR A 11 -0.15 12.44 2.21
CA THR A 11 -0.17 12.02 3.62
C THR A 11 -0.98 10.74 3.82
N HIS A 12 -2.10 10.59 3.09
CA HIS A 12 -2.95 9.41 3.13
C HIS A 12 -2.22 8.13 2.71
N ASN A 13 -1.45 8.18 1.62
CA ASN A 13 -0.66 7.04 1.09
C ASN A 13 0.74 6.91 1.72
N ALA A 14 0.95 7.53 2.90
CA ALA A 14 2.21 7.51 3.64
C ALA A 14 3.45 7.99 2.85
N TYR A 15 3.28 8.87 1.84
CA TYR A 15 4.38 9.51 1.14
C TYR A 15 4.87 10.74 1.91
N ALA A 16 5.40 10.52 3.11
CA ALA A 16 5.73 11.61 4.03
C ALA A 16 6.83 12.54 3.50
N ASP A 17 7.87 11.99 2.86
CA ASP A 17 8.98 12.79 2.32
C ASP A 17 8.52 13.68 1.16
N THR A 18 7.67 13.16 0.28
CA THR A 18 7.13 13.95 -0.83
C THR A 18 6.09 14.94 -0.34
N ALA A 19 5.30 14.60 0.68
CA ALA A 19 4.38 15.53 1.32
C ALA A 19 5.14 16.70 1.97
N ARG A 20 6.26 16.43 2.66
CA ARG A 20 7.14 17.46 3.24
C ARG A 20 7.73 18.35 2.16
N ALA A 21 8.39 17.75 1.16
CA ALA A 21 8.98 18.50 0.04
C ALA A 21 7.93 19.35 -0.70
N PHE A 22 6.74 18.79 -0.96
CA PHE A 22 5.65 19.50 -1.61
C PHE A 22 5.08 20.64 -0.75
N SER A 23 5.03 20.46 0.56
CA SER A 23 4.61 21.49 1.52
C SER A 23 5.58 22.68 1.54
N ASP A 24 6.88 22.38 1.57
CA ASP A 24 7.95 23.38 1.55
C ASP A 24 7.98 24.17 0.23
N GLU A 25 7.85 23.47 -0.91
CA GLU A 25 7.81 24.10 -2.24
C GLU A 25 6.52 24.91 -2.46
N SER A 26 5.42 24.46 -1.86
CA SER A 26 4.12 25.13 -1.97
C SER A 26 3.96 26.35 -1.06
N ARG A 27 4.92 26.61 -0.17
CA ARG A 27 4.88 27.74 0.75
C ARG A 27 4.89 29.04 -0.05
N VAL A 28 3.79 29.81 0.03
CA VAL A 28 3.71 31.14 -0.57
C VAL A 28 4.71 32.03 0.17
N ARG A 29 5.84 32.35 -0.47
CA ARG A 29 6.83 33.30 0.05
C ARG A 29 6.21 34.68 0.02
N HIS A 30 6.19 35.36 1.16
CA HIS A 30 5.74 36.75 1.25
C HIS A 30 6.98 37.60 1.18
N LEU A 31 7.26 38.11 -0.01
CA LEU A 31 8.40 38.99 -0.24
C LEU A 31 7.98 40.41 0.13
N ASP A 32 8.81 41.13 0.90
CA ASP A 32 8.62 42.57 1.07
C ASP A 32 8.95 43.34 -0.21
N ALA A 33 8.85 44.67 -0.11
CA ALA A 33 9.19 45.58 -1.20
C ALA A 33 10.67 45.47 -1.64
N ASP A 34 11.55 44.94 -0.78
CA ASP A 34 12.97 44.75 -1.05
C ASP A 34 13.27 43.33 -1.57
N GLY A 35 12.29 42.42 -1.53
CA GLY A 35 12.39 41.05 -2.00
C GLY A 35 12.83 40.04 -0.94
N ASP A 36 12.87 40.45 0.33
CA ASP A 36 13.22 39.59 1.45
C ASP A 36 11.98 38.83 1.98
N ASP A 37 12.19 37.57 2.41
CA ASP A 37 11.12 36.70 2.89
C ASP A 37 10.67 37.17 4.28
N VAL A 38 9.51 37.82 4.36
CA VAL A 38 8.94 38.30 5.63
C VAL A 38 8.10 37.19 6.27
N ALA A 39 8.42 36.86 7.51
CA ALA A 39 7.60 35.98 8.32
C ALA A 39 6.19 36.60 8.50
N ARG A 40 5.16 35.88 8.04
CA ARG A 40 3.77 36.26 8.32
C ARG A 40 3.53 36.29 9.84
N PRO A 41 2.72 37.23 10.36
CA PRO A 41 2.17 37.09 11.71
C PRO A 41 1.35 35.80 11.79
N ASP A 42 1.49 35.09 12.91
CA ASP A 42 1.06 33.69 13.10
C ASP A 42 -0.46 33.43 12.91
N GLU A 43 -1.28 34.45 12.73
CA GLU A 43 -2.75 34.34 12.72
C GLU A 43 -3.38 33.98 11.36
N GLU A 44 -2.64 34.05 10.24
CA GLU A 44 -3.15 33.64 8.90
C GLU A 44 -2.55 32.31 8.39
N ALA A 45 -1.89 31.55 9.26
CA ALA A 45 -1.10 30.37 8.90
C ALA A 45 -1.91 29.05 8.77
N ASP A 46 -3.23 29.08 8.89
CA ASP A 46 -4.01 27.89 9.29
C ASP A 46 -4.68 27.09 8.14
N SER A 47 -4.35 27.33 6.86
CA SER A 47 -4.85 26.47 5.77
C SER A 47 -3.79 25.66 5.01
N GLY A 48 -2.51 25.90 5.30
CA GLY A 48 -1.39 25.26 4.61
C GLY A 48 -0.42 24.49 5.53
N LYS A 49 -0.41 24.79 6.83
CA LYS A 49 0.27 23.96 7.82
C LYS A 49 -0.60 22.72 8.05
N LEU A 50 -0.37 21.65 7.28
CA LEU A 50 -0.73 20.32 7.80
C LEU A 50 -0.15 20.23 9.21
N SER A 51 -0.95 19.76 10.18
CA SER A 51 -0.43 19.52 11.52
C SER A 51 0.81 18.63 11.39
N GLU A 52 1.93 19.07 11.94
CA GLU A 52 3.18 18.29 11.99
C GLU A 52 2.92 16.85 12.47
N GLU A 53 1.88 16.69 13.30
CA GLU A 53 1.34 15.41 13.76
C GLU A 53 0.88 14.48 12.64
N LEU A 54 0.19 14.98 11.60
CA LEU A 54 -0.25 14.15 10.46
C LEU A 54 0.95 13.68 9.63
N LEU A 55 1.98 14.52 9.48
CA LEU A 55 3.22 14.13 8.82
C LEU A 55 3.98 13.10 9.65
N ALA A 56 4.10 13.30 10.96
CA ALA A 56 4.71 12.34 11.87
C ALA A 56 3.97 10.98 11.83
N GLN A 57 2.64 11.00 11.85
CA GLN A 57 1.83 9.80 11.72
C GLN A 57 2.05 9.11 10.36
N ALA A 58 2.12 9.88 9.25
CA ALA A 58 2.42 9.34 7.93
C ALA A 58 3.81 8.70 7.87
N GLN A 59 4.82 9.27 8.52
CA GLN A 59 6.17 8.69 8.62
C GLN A 59 6.15 7.35 9.37
N LEU A 60 5.46 7.28 10.51
CA LEU A 60 5.34 6.03 11.28
C LEU A 60 4.65 4.93 10.46
N ARG A 61 3.61 5.28 9.68
CA ARG A 61 2.96 4.33 8.77
C ARG A 61 3.89 3.88 7.64
N GLN A 62 4.67 4.79 7.07
CA GLN A 62 5.65 4.50 6.02
C GLN A 62 6.72 3.52 6.53
N GLU A 63 7.21 3.72 7.76
CA GLU A 63 8.15 2.81 8.41
C GLU A 63 7.55 1.39 8.53
N VAL A 64 6.32 1.26 9.04
CA VAL A 64 5.63 -0.03 9.17
C VAL A 64 5.49 -0.71 7.81
N GLN A 65 5.08 0.02 6.76
CA GLN A 65 5.00 -0.52 5.40
C GLN A 65 6.35 -1.01 4.90
N GLN A 66 7.42 -0.24 5.14
CA GLN A 66 8.76 -0.63 4.71
C GLN A 66 9.22 -1.93 5.40
N TYR A 67 8.89 -2.14 6.68
CA TYR A 67 9.15 -3.40 7.37
C TYR A 67 8.40 -4.57 6.72
N ILE A 68 7.12 -4.39 6.36
CA ILE A 68 6.31 -5.43 5.69
C ILE A 68 6.85 -5.73 4.29
N LEU A 69 7.11 -4.70 3.48
CA LEU A 69 7.60 -4.83 2.10
C LEU A 69 9.00 -5.43 2.02
N SER A 70 9.84 -5.23 3.04
CA SER A 70 11.17 -5.85 3.16
C SER A 70 11.14 -7.25 3.75
N GLY A 71 9.98 -7.77 4.17
CA GLY A 71 9.82 -9.11 4.75
C GLY A 71 10.18 -9.21 6.23
N LYS A 72 10.46 -8.08 6.91
CA LYS A 72 10.77 -8.02 8.35
C LYS A 72 9.50 -7.91 9.19
N VAL A 73 8.67 -8.95 9.14
CA VAL A 73 7.31 -8.91 9.71
C VAL A 73 7.31 -8.77 11.24
N ASP A 74 8.22 -9.44 11.95
CA ASP A 74 8.29 -9.30 13.42
C ASP A 74 8.62 -7.86 13.86
N GLY A 75 9.45 -7.17 13.08
CA GLY A 75 9.74 -5.73 13.29
C GLY A 75 8.52 -4.86 13.05
N ALA A 76 7.71 -5.18 12.02
CA ALA A 76 6.46 -4.48 11.76
C ALA A 76 5.45 -4.67 12.91
N ILE A 77 5.30 -5.89 13.44
CA ILE A 77 4.41 -6.17 14.58
C ILE A 77 4.85 -5.39 15.82
N ALA A 78 6.15 -5.35 16.12
CA ALA A 78 6.67 -4.58 17.24
C ALA A 78 6.34 -3.08 17.12
N ARG A 79 6.56 -2.50 15.93
CA ARG A 79 6.23 -1.08 15.67
C ARG A 79 4.73 -0.80 15.69
N LEU A 80 3.90 -1.74 15.21
CA LEU A 80 2.45 -1.64 15.33
C LEU A 80 2.01 -1.62 16.79
N ASN A 81 2.55 -2.50 17.63
CA ASN A 81 2.21 -2.52 19.07
C ASN A 81 2.69 -1.26 19.80
N GLU A 82 3.80 -0.66 19.37
CA GLU A 82 4.36 0.57 19.95
C GLU A 82 3.56 1.82 19.59
N HIS A 83 3.25 2.01 18.30
CA HIS A 83 2.64 3.25 17.81
C HIS A 83 1.13 3.15 17.52
N PHE A 84 0.63 1.95 17.23
CA PHE A 84 -0.76 1.69 16.83
C PHE A 84 -1.36 0.46 17.54
N PRO A 85 -1.35 0.41 18.88
CA PRO A 85 -1.78 -0.80 19.62
C PRO A 85 -3.21 -1.22 19.29
N ALA A 86 -4.10 -0.26 19.00
CA ALA A 86 -5.49 -0.49 18.66
C ALA A 86 -5.71 -1.27 17.33
N VAL A 87 -4.68 -1.43 16.49
CA VAL A 87 -4.79 -2.15 15.21
C VAL A 87 -4.73 -3.65 15.38
N LEU A 88 -3.98 -4.13 16.38
CA LEU A 88 -3.81 -5.56 16.67
C LEU A 88 -4.51 -5.99 17.96
N ASP A 89 -5.09 -5.05 18.71
CA ASP A 89 -5.81 -5.33 19.94
C ASP A 89 -7.15 -6.03 19.68
N ARG A 90 -7.20 -7.32 19.97
CA ARG A 90 -8.38 -8.19 19.83
C ARG A 90 -9.53 -7.79 20.75
N ALA A 91 -9.26 -7.04 21.83
CA ALA A 91 -10.27 -6.58 22.77
C ALA A 91 -10.89 -5.23 22.36
N SER A 92 -10.31 -4.54 21.38
CA SER A 92 -10.80 -3.24 20.96
C SER A 92 -12.10 -3.40 20.16
N PRO A 93 -13.19 -2.70 20.54
CA PRO A 93 -14.46 -2.81 19.84
C PRO A 93 -14.31 -2.43 18.36
N ASP A 94 -15.09 -3.07 17.49
CA ASP A 94 -15.05 -2.87 16.03
C ASP A 94 -15.75 -1.56 15.59
N GLN A 95 -15.44 -0.49 16.31
CA GLN A 95 -16.07 0.81 16.15
C GLN A 95 -14.98 1.83 15.81
N PRO A 96 -15.14 2.62 14.74
CA PRO A 96 -14.27 3.77 14.52
C PRO A 96 -14.41 4.72 15.72
N PRO A 97 -13.38 5.49 16.09
CA PRO A 97 -13.50 6.47 17.16
C PRO A 97 -14.73 7.34 16.89
N THR A 98 -15.60 7.45 17.90
CA THR A 98 -16.87 8.16 17.79
C THR A 98 -16.55 9.64 17.53
N VAL A 99 -16.65 10.07 16.28
CA VAL A 99 -16.72 11.50 15.96
C VAL A 99 -18.03 11.96 16.59
N GLU A 100 -17.95 12.85 17.59
CA GLU A 100 -19.11 13.47 18.24
C GLU A 100 -20.04 14.04 17.16
N SER A 101 -21.08 13.27 16.85
CA SER A 101 -22.13 13.69 15.94
C SER A 101 -23.26 14.22 16.78
N VAL A 102 -23.63 15.47 16.48
CA VAL A 102 -24.78 16.21 16.99
C VAL A 102 -26.00 15.28 17.22
N PRO A 103 -26.72 15.41 18.34
CA PRO A 103 -27.80 14.49 18.69
C PRO A 103 -28.97 14.64 17.70
N GLY A 104 -29.40 13.54 17.08
CA GLY A 104 -30.73 13.50 16.44
C GLY A 104 -30.97 12.57 15.27
N LYS A 105 -29.95 11.91 14.68
CA LYS A 105 -30.21 10.91 13.64
C LYS A 105 -28.99 10.00 13.46
N PRO A 106 -29.10 8.66 13.59
CA PRO A 106 -28.01 7.79 13.15
C PRO A 106 -27.93 7.88 11.62
N PRO A 107 -26.86 8.42 11.02
CA PRO A 107 -26.60 8.14 9.63
C PRO A 107 -26.41 6.62 9.49
N PRO A 108 -26.95 5.99 8.44
CA PRO A 108 -26.67 4.57 8.20
C PRO A 108 -25.15 4.39 8.16
N PRO A 109 -24.60 3.30 8.72
CA PRO A 109 -23.19 3.02 8.57
C PRO A 109 -22.96 2.86 7.08
N ILE A 110 -22.30 3.83 6.44
CA ILE A 110 -21.74 3.62 5.12
C ILE A 110 -20.77 2.48 5.34
N ARG A 111 -21.21 1.27 4.98
CA ARG A 111 -20.39 0.06 5.00
C ARG A 111 -19.06 0.45 4.37
N SER A 112 -17.99 0.20 5.12
CA SER A 112 -16.60 0.18 4.69
C SER A 112 -16.48 0.26 3.16
N ILE A 113 -16.06 1.43 2.63
CA ILE A 113 -15.62 1.57 1.23
C ILE A 113 -14.31 0.78 1.00
N VAL A 114 -13.80 0.13 2.06
CA VAL A 114 -12.55 -0.58 2.11
C VAL A 114 -12.77 -2.00 1.61
N PRO A 115 -12.05 -2.45 0.57
CA PRO A 115 -12.13 -3.82 0.09
C PRO A 115 -11.42 -4.82 1.03
N TYR A 116 -10.84 -4.35 2.14
CA TYR A 116 -10.04 -5.13 3.08
C TYR A 116 -10.73 -5.23 4.45
N THR A 117 -10.43 -6.31 5.18
CA THR A 117 -10.89 -6.46 6.57
C THR A 117 -10.17 -5.49 7.51
N VAL A 118 -10.81 -5.15 8.63
CA VAL A 118 -10.24 -4.33 9.71
C VAL A 118 -10.26 -5.08 11.06
N ASP A 119 -10.62 -6.36 11.03
CA ASP A 119 -10.64 -7.22 12.23
C ASP A 119 -9.19 -7.48 12.71
N PRO A 120 -8.83 -7.08 13.94
CA PRO A 120 -7.49 -7.27 14.51
C PRO A 120 -7.06 -8.75 14.53
N ALA A 121 -7.99 -9.70 14.75
CA ALA A 121 -7.65 -11.11 14.79
C ALA A 121 -7.20 -11.62 13.42
N ARG A 122 -7.91 -11.20 12.37
CA ARG A 122 -7.62 -11.54 10.97
C ARG A 122 -6.34 -10.88 10.47
N LEU A 123 -6.13 -9.60 10.76
CA LEU A 123 -4.91 -8.87 10.42
C LEU A 123 -3.66 -9.51 11.06
N PHE A 124 -3.79 -9.92 12.32
CA PHE A 124 -2.70 -10.61 13.01
C PHE A 124 -2.39 -11.96 12.38
N LEU A 125 -3.41 -12.73 12.00
CA LEU A 125 -3.24 -14.01 11.31
C LEU A 125 -2.51 -13.82 9.97
N GLU A 126 -2.93 -12.85 9.15
CA GLU A 126 -2.30 -12.56 7.86
C GLU A 126 -0.83 -12.16 7.99
N LEU A 127 -0.49 -11.32 8.97
CA LEU A 127 0.90 -10.99 9.29
C LEU A 127 1.69 -12.25 9.68
N ARG A 128 1.11 -13.15 10.48
CA ARG A 128 1.77 -14.40 10.85
C ARG A 128 1.96 -15.35 9.66
N ILE A 129 0.99 -15.43 8.75
CA ILE A 129 1.11 -16.20 7.52
C ILE A 129 2.24 -15.61 6.66
N LEU A 130 2.31 -14.29 6.53
CA LEU A 130 3.40 -13.62 5.83
C LEU A 130 4.76 -13.91 6.49
N ALA A 131 4.85 -13.83 7.81
CA ALA A 131 6.08 -14.15 8.54
C ALA A 131 6.55 -15.60 8.29
N PHE A 132 5.62 -16.55 8.25
CA PHE A 132 5.91 -17.94 7.89
C PHE A 132 6.43 -18.08 6.45
N ILE A 133 5.78 -17.42 5.50
CA ILE A 133 6.19 -17.43 4.09
C ILE A 133 7.60 -16.85 3.95
N GLU A 134 7.88 -15.74 4.63
CA GLU A 134 9.21 -15.12 4.64
C GLU A 134 10.26 -16.00 5.31
N ALA A 135 9.93 -16.66 6.42
CA ALA A 135 10.80 -17.64 7.06
C ALA A 135 11.07 -18.86 6.16
N SER A 136 10.13 -19.22 5.28
CA SER A 136 10.31 -20.33 4.34
C SER A 136 11.20 -20.00 3.15
N ARG A 137 11.49 -18.71 2.87
CA ARG A 137 12.31 -18.31 1.72
C ARG A 137 13.75 -18.75 1.86
N THR A 138 14.27 -19.36 0.79
CA THR A 138 15.71 -19.63 0.64
C THR A 138 16.45 -18.52 -0.10
N ILE A 139 15.72 -17.69 -0.84
CA ILE A 139 16.26 -16.55 -1.61
C ILE A 139 15.57 -15.28 -1.09
N PRO A 140 16.31 -14.31 -0.52
CA PRO A 140 15.73 -13.06 -0.08
C PRO A 140 15.20 -12.24 -1.26
N LEU A 141 13.92 -11.86 -1.21
CA LEU A 141 13.36 -10.92 -2.18
C LEU A 141 13.72 -9.50 -1.75
N THR A 142 14.60 -8.87 -2.52
CA THR A 142 14.88 -7.44 -2.38
C THR A 142 13.62 -6.66 -2.76
N PRO A 143 13.09 -5.78 -1.89
CA PRO A 143 11.95 -4.95 -2.24
C PRO A 143 12.31 -4.14 -3.49
N ALA A 144 11.40 -4.10 -4.46
CA ALA A 144 11.53 -3.17 -5.57
C ALA A 144 11.47 -1.76 -4.97
N ILE A 145 12.64 -1.12 -4.84
CA ILE A 145 12.69 0.30 -4.47
C ILE A 145 11.94 1.03 -5.58
N PRO A 146 10.86 1.79 -5.30
CA PRO A 146 10.37 2.72 -6.29
C PRO A 146 11.49 3.72 -6.54
N THR A 147 12.06 3.68 -7.75
CA THR A 147 13.12 4.57 -8.23
C THR A 147 12.65 6.01 -8.12
N HIS A 148 12.82 6.62 -6.95
CA HIS A 148 12.83 8.06 -6.78
C HIS A 148 14.29 8.46 -6.70
N ALA A 149 14.70 9.25 -7.69
CA ALA A 149 16.06 9.64 -7.99
C ALA A 149 16.86 10.03 -6.74
N SER A 150 17.76 9.15 -6.31
CA SER A 150 18.98 9.55 -5.61
C SER A 150 20.12 9.32 -6.58
N THR A 151 20.32 10.29 -7.48
CA THR A 151 21.55 10.39 -8.27
C THR A 151 22.67 10.83 -7.32
N SER A 152 23.24 9.89 -6.59
CA SER A 152 24.58 10.04 -6.02
C SER A 152 25.55 9.33 -6.95
N ILE A 153 26.13 10.11 -7.86
CA ILE A 153 27.29 9.70 -8.65
C ILE A 153 28.45 9.49 -7.67
N SER A 154 28.94 8.27 -7.57
CA SER A 154 30.32 7.98 -7.15
C SER A 154 30.75 6.69 -7.83
N GLU A 155 31.97 6.78 -8.35
CA GLU A 155 32.60 6.02 -9.42
C GLU A 155 32.90 4.54 -9.13
N PRO A 156 33.22 3.78 -10.20
CA PRO A 156 33.42 2.33 -10.14
C PRO A 156 34.83 2.04 -9.66
N ASP A 157 35.02 1.00 -8.84
CA ASP A 157 36.23 0.21 -8.97
C ASP A 157 36.20 -1.15 -8.26
N THR A 158 36.80 -2.10 -8.99
CA THR A 158 37.45 -3.34 -8.58
C THR A 158 36.59 -4.57 -8.25
N ALA A 159 36.53 -5.42 -9.27
CA ALA A 159 36.21 -6.84 -9.19
C ALA A 159 37.00 -7.57 -8.08
N SER A 160 36.30 -8.41 -7.33
CA SER A 160 36.90 -9.63 -6.79
C SER A 160 35.94 -10.78 -7.03
N ASP A 161 36.37 -11.58 -7.99
CA ASP A 161 35.89 -12.90 -8.33
C ASP A 161 35.95 -13.77 -7.07
N ALA A 162 34.78 -14.11 -6.51
CA ALA A 162 34.67 -15.11 -5.46
C ALA A 162 33.63 -16.14 -5.91
N ILE A 163 34.16 -17.20 -6.53
CA ILE A 163 33.49 -18.46 -6.85
C ILE A 163 32.72 -18.93 -5.60
N PRO A 164 31.39 -19.16 -5.65
CA PRO A 164 30.70 -19.83 -4.57
C PRO A 164 30.96 -21.33 -4.67
N THR A 165 31.98 -21.80 -3.94
CA THR A 165 32.11 -23.22 -3.59
C THR A 165 30.95 -23.65 -2.66
N PRO A 166 30.26 -24.77 -2.94
CA PRO A 166 29.18 -25.27 -2.10
C PRO A 166 29.76 -25.85 -0.81
N THR A 167 29.80 -25.05 0.26
CA THR A 167 30.20 -25.54 1.58
C THR A 167 29.03 -26.31 2.20
N SER A 168 29.10 -27.62 2.05
CA SER A 168 28.32 -28.61 2.78
C SER A 168 28.73 -28.59 4.26
N ALA A 169 28.10 -27.74 5.06
CA ALA A 169 28.28 -27.70 6.51
C ALA A 169 27.08 -27.05 7.21
N ASN A 170 25.88 -27.64 7.17
CA ASN A 170 24.77 -27.08 7.97
C ASN A 170 23.62 -28.04 8.36
N GLY A 171 23.89 -29.33 8.56
CA GLY A 171 22.85 -30.28 8.98
C GLY A 171 22.11 -29.89 10.27
N LYS A 172 22.83 -29.41 11.29
CA LYS A 172 22.24 -29.03 12.59
C LYS A 172 21.37 -27.76 12.53
N ASN A 173 21.71 -26.82 11.65
CA ASN A 173 20.98 -25.55 11.50
C ASN A 173 19.75 -25.70 10.60
N ALA A 174 19.78 -26.63 9.63
CA ALA A 174 18.61 -26.97 8.83
C ALA A 174 17.51 -27.63 9.67
N ASP A 175 17.88 -28.55 10.56
CA ASP A 175 16.93 -29.20 11.48
C ASP A 175 16.32 -28.18 12.45
N ALA A 176 17.13 -27.28 13.02
CA ALA A 176 16.65 -26.21 13.88
C ALA A 176 15.70 -25.25 13.15
N HIS A 177 16.03 -24.87 11.90
CA HIS A 177 15.18 -24.02 11.07
C HIS A 177 13.85 -24.70 10.71
N LEU A 178 13.86 -26.00 10.38
CA LEU A 178 12.65 -26.78 10.15
C LEU A 178 11.77 -26.86 11.40
N MET A 179 12.37 -27.06 12.58
CA MET A 179 11.61 -27.05 13.85
C MET A 179 10.96 -25.69 14.12
N THR A 180 11.67 -24.59 13.84
CA THR A 180 11.10 -23.24 13.94
C THR A 180 9.90 -23.10 12.99
N LEU A 181 10.02 -23.51 11.73
CA LEU A 181 8.94 -23.46 10.75
C LEU A 181 7.73 -24.32 11.16
N LEU A 182 7.95 -25.51 11.70
CA LEU A 182 6.87 -26.36 12.21
C LEU A 182 6.15 -25.72 13.39
N ASN A 183 6.90 -25.06 14.30
CA ASN A 183 6.31 -24.31 15.40
C ASN A 183 5.44 -23.15 14.87
N HIS A 184 5.89 -22.44 13.83
CA HIS A 184 5.07 -21.41 13.18
C HIS A 184 3.77 -21.98 12.59
N VAL A 185 3.80 -23.14 11.93
CA VAL A 185 2.58 -23.79 11.40
C VAL A 185 1.62 -24.18 12.51
N TYR A 186 2.13 -24.71 13.62
CA TYR A 186 1.29 -25.06 14.77
C TYR A 186 0.59 -23.83 15.38
N GLU A 187 1.35 -22.74 15.58
CA GLU A 187 0.79 -21.47 16.07
C GLU A 187 -0.24 -20.89 15.10
N LEU A 188 0.03 -20.94 13.79
CA LEU A 188 -0.93 -20.52 12.76
C LEU A 188 -2.23 -21.31 12.81
N GLY A 189 -2.15 -22.64 12.96
CA GLY A 189 -3.33 -23.50 13.07
C GLY A 189 -4.14 -23.24 14.34
N LYS A 190 -3.48 -22.86 15.45
CA LYS A 190 -4.16 -22.41 16.67
C LYS A 190 -4.88 -21.08 16.44
N LEU A 191 -4.20 -20.11 15.84
CA LEU A 191 -4.75 -18.78 15.54
C LEU A 191 -5.94 -18.85 14.57
N ALA A 192 -5.88 -19.69 13.53
CA ALA A 192 -7.00 -19.88 12.62
C ALA A 192 -8.24 -20.41 13.36
N LYS A 193 -8.08 -21.34 14.31
CA LYS A 193 -9.20 -21.86 15.12
C LYS A 193 -9.78 -20.85 16.11
N GLU A 194 -8.99 -19.87 16.51
CA GLU A 194 -9.41 -18.79 17.42
C GLU A 194 -10.22 -17.68 16.72
N LEU A 195 -10.32 -17.68 15.38
CA LEU A 195 -11.10 -16.69 14.65
C LEU A 195 -12.60 -16.78 15.00
N PRO A 196 -13.31 -15.65 15.13
CA PRO A 196 -14.73 -15.65 15.50
C PRO A 196 -15.64 -16.17 14.38
N ASP A 197 -15.35 -15.84 13.12
CA ASP A 197 -16.19 -16.20 11.98
C ASP A 197 -15.94 -17.62 11.46
N VAL A 198 -17.01 -18.32 11.08
CA VAL A 198 -16.95 -19.72 10.62
C VAL A 198 -16.45 -19.81 9.18
N ASP A 199 -16.89 -18.89 8.32
CA ASP A 199 -16.56 -18.93 6.89
C ASP A 199 -15.09 -18.55 6.68
N ASP A 200 -14.61 -17.52 7.37
CA ASP A 200 -13.18 -17.16 7.40
C ASP A 200 -12.30 -18.32 7.90
N ARG A 201 -12.74 -19.09 8.91
CA ARG A 201 -11.97 -20.26 9.40
C ARG A 201 -11.72 -21.29 8.33
N VAL A 202 -12.74 -21.62 7.52
CA VAL A 202 -12.61 -22.61 6.45
C VAL A 202 -11.66 -22.10 5.36
N GLU A 203 -11.79 -20.82 4.96
CA GLU A 203 -10.91 -20.23 3.95
C GLU A 203 -9.45 -20.22 4.39
N TYR A 204 -9.17 -19.81 5.64
CA TYR A 204 -7.82 -19.80 6.19
C TYR A 204 -7.26 -21.20 6.43
N GLU A 205 -8.07 -22.19 6.81
CA GLU A 205 -7.60 -23.58 6.93
C GLU A 205 -7.12 -24.13 5.57
N GLU A 206 -7.86 -23.86 4.49
CA GLU A 206 -7.41 -24.21 3.15
C GLU A 206 -6.16 -23.44 2.73
N GLU A 207 -6.08 -22.16 3.06
CA GLU A 207 -4.91 -21.35 2.76
C GLU A 207 -3.66 -21.85 3.50
N LEU A 208 -3.80 -22.17 4.78
CA LEU A 208 -2.72 -22.75 5.59
C LEU A 208 -2.28 -24.10 5.05
N ALA A 209 -3.19 -24.94 4.58
CA ALA A 209 -2.82 -26.19 3.90
C ALA A 209 -1.97 -25.92 2.66
N ARG A 210 -2.35 -24.93 1.83
CA ARG A 210 -1.59 -24.53 0.63
C ARG A 210 -0.22 -23.93 0.99
N VAL A 211 -0.14 -23.12 2.03
CA VAL A 211 1.09 -22.46 2.48
C VAL A 211 2.02 -23.47 3.16
N SER A 212 1.50 -24.45 3.90
CA SER A 212 2.29 -25.53 4.50
C SER A 212 3.02 -26.41 3.48
N LEU A 213 2.51 -26.47 2.24
CA LEU A 213 3.17 -27.18 1.14
C LEU A 213 4.57 -26.63 0.82
N LEU A 214 4.85 -25.38 1.18
CA LEU A 214 6.18 -24.78 1.05
C LEU A 214 7.26 -25.59 1.80
N LEU A 215 6.90 -26.25 2.91
CA LEU A 215 7.82 -27.08 3.69
C LEU A 215 8.25 -28.36 2.98
N ALA A 216 7.43 -28.85 2.04
CA ALA A 216 7.74 -30.08 1.30
C ALA A 216 8.84 -29.86 0.25
N HIS A 217 9.10 -28.61 -0.12
CA HIS A 217 10.04 -28.26 -1.19
C HIS A 217 11.34 -27.69 -0.63
N LYS A 218 12.47 -28.22 -1.10
CA LYS A 218 13.81 -27.70 -0.74
C LYS A 218 14.05 -26.28 -1.24
N VAL A 219 13.46 -25.93 -2.39
CA VAL A 219 13.46 -24.58 -2.96
C VAL A 219 12.01 -24.19 -3.24
N PRO A 220 11.38 -23.38 -2.38
CA PRO A 220 9.96 -23.09 -2.48
C PRO A 220 9.62 -22.15 -3.65
N GLU A 221 10.60 -21.45 -4.22
CA GLU A 221 10.39 -20.55 -5.37
C GLU A 221 10.12 -21.25 -6.70
N THR A 222 10.53 -22.50 -6.85
CA THR A 222 10.26 -23.32 -8.05
C THR A 222 8.97 -24.14 -7.90
N SER A 223 8.31 -24.04 -6.74
CA SER A 223 7.11 -24.81 -6.42
C SER A 223 5.86 -24.25 -7.12
N PRO A 224 4.82 -25.07 -7.38
CA PRO A 224 3.49 -24.57 -7.79
C PRO A 224 2.89 -23.52 -6.84
N VAL A 225 3.32 -23.47 -5.57
CA VAL A 225 2.88 -22.47 -4.59
C VAL A 225 3.74 -21.21 -4.54
N ALA A 226 4.70 -21.05 -5.46
CA ALA A 226 5.57 -19.87 -5.56
C ALA A 226 4.81 -18.55 -5.76
N ARG A 227 3.53 -18.60 -6.17
CA ARG A 227 2.64 -17.43 -6.21
C ARG A 227 2.59 -16.67 -4.88
N TYR A 228 2.69 -17.36 -3.76
CA TYR A 228 2.65 -16.77 -2.43
C TYR A 228 3.96 -16.06 -2.05
N LEU A 229 5.06 -16.33 -2.77
CA LEU A 229 6.38 -15.71 -2.54
C LEU A 229 6.60 -14.46 -3.40
N LYS A 230 5.59 -14.01 -4.16
CA LYS A 230 5.70 -12.78 -4.96
C LYS A 230 5.61 -11.52 -4.09
N GLN A 231 6.17 -10.43 -4.59
CA GLN A 231 6.09 -9.11 -3.93
C GLN A 231 4.64 -8.64 -3.77
N GLU A 232 3.77 -8.98 -4.72
CA GLU A 232 2.34 -8.67 -4.74
C GLU A 232 1.65 -8.99 -3.40
N ARG A 233 1.97 -10.14 -2.80
CA ARG A 233 1.39 -10.52 -1.51
C ARG A 233 1.86 -9.63 -0.35
N ARG A 234 3.12 -9.15 -0.37
CA ARG A 234 3.60 -8.19 0.64
C ARG A 234 2.88 -6.85 0.51
N GLU A 235 2.62 -6.42 -0.71
CA GLU A 235 1.92 -5.17 -1.02
C GLU A 235 0.44 -5.23 -0.59
N GLU A 236 -0.24 -6.35 -0.82
CA GLU A 236 -1.62 -6.56 -0.37
C GLU A 236 -1.74 -6.47 1.15
N VAL A 237 -0.89 -7.19 1.89
CA VAL A 237 -0.89 -7.15 3.36
C VAL A 237 -0.51 -5.76 3.88
N ALA A 238 0.49 -5.10 3.27
CA ALA A 238 0.88 -3.74 3.66
C ALA A 238 -0.27 -2.74 3.49
N LYS A 239 -1.00 -2.83 2.37
CA LYS A 239 -2.16 -1.97 2.08
C LYS A 239 -3.32 -2.24 3.02
N GLN A 240 -3.58 -3.50 3.33
CA GLN A 240 -4.60 -3.91 4.28
C GLN A 240 -4.31 -3.39 5.70
N ILE A 241 -3.07 -3.48 6.15
CA ILE A 241 -2.62 -2.92 7.44
C ILE A 241 -2.71 -1.39 7.44
N GLU A 242 -2.34 -0.71 6.34
CA GLU A 242 -2.51 0.74 6.21
C GLU A 242 -3.97 1.17 6.32
N CYS A 243 -4.87 0.48 5.62
CA CYS A 243 -6.31 0.71 5.74
C CYS A 243 -6.80 0.52 7.18
N ALA A 244 -6.32 -0.50 7.88
CA ALA A 244 -6.66 -0.73 9.28
C ALA A 244 -6.12 0.36 10.21
N MET A 245 -4.89 0.83 9.99
CA MET A 245 -4.30 1.97 10.72
C MET A 245 -5.12 3.23 10.53
N LEU A 246 -5.51 3.54 9.29
CA LEU A 246 -6.37 4.68 8.95
C LEU A 246 -7.74 4.58 9.65
N TYR A 247 -8.39 3.42 9.56
CA TYR A 247 -9.69 3.18 10.16
C TYR A 247 -9.68 3.36 11.69
N ARG A 248 -8.69 2.78 12.37
CA ARG A 248 -8.56 2.87 13.83
C ARG A 248 -8.17 4.28 14.29
N ALA A 249 -7.45 5.03 13.46
CA ALA A 249 -7.17 6.46 13.69
C ALA A 249 -8.39 7.36 13.42
N GLY A 250 -9.53 6.82 12.98
CA GLY A 250 -10.72 7.62 12.62
C GLY A 250 -10.58 8.37 11.30
N LEU A 251 -9.54 8.08 10.53
CA LEU A 251 -9.29 8.68 9.23
C LEU A 251 -10.01 7.88 8.14
N SER A 252 -10.35 8.57 7.04
CA SER A 252 -10.93 7.90 5.89
C SER A 252 -9.91 6.93 5.29
N PRO A 253 -10.30 5.68 4.98
CA PRO A 253 -9.45 4.70 4.31
C PRO A 253 -9.16 5.05 2.84
N VAL A 254 -9.86 6.05 2.30
CA VAL A 254 -9.67 6.56 0.93
C VAL A 254 -9.48 8.08 1.00
N SER A 255 -8.47 8.60 0.30
CA SER A 255 -8.22 10.04 0.20
C SER A 255 -9.33 10.78 -0.55
N LYS A 256 -9.47 12.09 -0.32
CA LYS A 256 -10.49 12.90 -1.01
C LYS A 256 -10.23 12.97 -2.51
N LEU A 257 -8.96 13.05 -2.91
CA LEU A 257 -8.56 13.05 -4.32
C LEU A 257 -9.02 11.77 -5.03
N GLU A 258 -8.82 10.63 -4.39
CA GLU A 258 -9.21 9.33 -4.96
C GLU A 258 -10.73 9.21 -5.07
N ILE A 259 -11.49 9.68 -4.08
CA ILE A 259 -12.96 9.73 -4.17
C ILE A 259 -13.39 10.58 -5.36
N CYS A 260 -12.84 11.78 -5.53
CA CYS A 260 -13.13 12.63 -6.68
C CYS A 260 -12.76 11.96 -8.00
N ALA A 261 -11.62 11.27 -8.08
CA ALA A 261 -11.21 10.54 -9.26
C ALA A 261 -12.18 9.40 -9.60
N ARG A 262 -12.54 8.56 -8.62
CA ARG A 262 -13.51 7.46 -8.78
C ARG A 262 -14.87 7.97 -9.23
N GLN A 263 -15.37 9.03 -8.60
CA GLN A 263 -16.64 9.67 -8.98
C GLN A 263 -16.58 10.21 -10.41
N THR A 264 -15.49 10.90 -10.78
CA THR A 264 -15.30 11.44 -12.12
C THR A 264 -15.26 10.32 -13.16
N CYS A 265 -14.53 9.24 -12.90
CA CYS A 265 -14.47 8.06 -13.77
C CYS A 265 -15.84 7.38 -13.90
N ALA A 266 -16.60 7.22 -12.82
CA ALA A 266 -17.92 6.63 -12.85
C ALA A 266 -18.93 7.47 -13.66
N VAL A 267 -18.92 8.79 -13.46
CA VAL A 267 -19.76 9.72 -14.23
C VAL A 267 -19.37 9.69 -15.70
N TRP A 268 -18.08 9.73 -16.03
CA TRP A 268 -17.62 9.64 -17.41
C TRP A 268 -17.95 8.30 -18.08
N GLY A 269 -17.78 7.19 -17.37
CA GLY A 269 -18.16 5.85 -17.85
C GLY A 269 -19.66 5.78 -18.13
N TYR A 270 -20.48 6.23 -17.18
CA TYR A 270 -21.92 6.30 -17.35
C TYR A 270 -22.33 7.18 -18.55
N MET A 271 -21.70 8.35 -18.72
CA MET A 271 -21.96 9.23 -19.86
C MET A 271 -21.57 8.59 -21.20
N ALA A 272 -20.46 7.85 -21.23
CA ALA A 272 -19.99 7.13 -22.41
C ALA A 272 -20.95 5.99 -22.79
N ASP A 273 -21.38 5.18 -21.82
CA ASP A 273 -22.31 4.06 -22.02
C ASP A 273 -23.66 4.54 -22.56
N HIS A 274 -24.13 5.69 -22.09
CA HIS A 274 -25.39 6.30 -22.51
C HIS A 274 -25.25 7.22 -23.73
N LYS A 275 -24.06 7.26 -24.36
CA LYS A 275 -23.74 8.07 -25.55
C LYS A 275 -24.18 9.53 -25.42
N TYR A 276 -23.97 10.12 -24.25
CA TYR A 276 -24.25 11.54 -24.07
C TYR A 276 -23.41 12.37 -25.04
N GLN A 277 -24.07 13.21 -25.82
CA GLN A 277 -23.37 14.13 -26.72
C GLN A 277 -22.77 15.25 -25.88
N LEU A 278 -21.46 15.44 -26.02
CA LEU A 278 -20.77 16.57 -25.41
C LEU A 278 -21.38 17.87 -25.95
N PRO A 279 -21.63 18.88 -25.10
CA PRO A 279 -22.13 20.16 -25.56
C PRO A 279 -21.17 20.75 -26.61
N PRO A 280 -21.68 21.43 -27.65
CA PRO A 280 -20.84 22.08 -28.66
C PRO A 280 -19.82 23.01 -28.00
N ASN A 281 -18.60 23.10 -28.54
CA ASN A 281 -17.50 23.92 -27.99
C ASN A 281 -17.89 25.38 -27.67
N ALA A 282 -18.92 25.91 -28.34
CA ALA A 282 -19.46 27.24 -28.12
C ALA A 282 -20.25 27.43 -26.80
N LYS A 283 -20.60 26.35 -26.10
CA LYS A 283 -21.30 26.38 -24.79
C LYS A 283 -20.40 25.97 -23.62
N ILE A 284 -19.11 25.78 -23.87
CA ILE A 284 -18.15 25.45 -22.83
C ILE A 284 -17.79 26.75 -22.09
N PRO A 285 -17.92 26.81 -20.76
CA PRO A 285 -17.49 27.97 -19.98
C PRO A 285 -16.01 28.28 -20.21
N ASP A 286 -15.68 29.58 -20.25
CA ASP A 286 -14.31 30.04 -20.46
C ASP A 286 -13.33 29.38 -19.46
N GLY A 287 -12.22 28.86 -19.98
CA GLY A 287 -11.17 28.18 -19.20
C GLY A 287 -11.27 26.65 -19.17
N LEU A 288 -12.37 26.04 -19.62
CA LEU A 288 -12.47 24.58 -19.76
C LEU A 288 -12.12 24.15 -21.18
N ARG A 289 -11.14 23.25 -21.34
CA ARG A 289 -10.82 22.61 -22.61
C ARG A 289 -11.07 21.12 -22.50
N LEU A 290 -11.82 20.56 -23.46
CA LEU A 290 -12.00 19.11 -23.53
C LEU A 290 -10.66 18.44 -23.82
N PRO A 291 -10.36 17.29 -23.18
CA PRO A 291 -9.22 16.47 -23.56
C PRO A 291 -9.30 16.16 -25.04
N THR A 292 -8.25 16.45 -25.80
CA THR A 292 -8.19 16.07 -27.21
C THR A 292 -8.40 14.56 -27.32
N PRO A 293 -9.31 14.10 -28.19
CA PRO A 293 -9.52 12.67 -28.36
C PRO A 293 -8.17 12.03 -28.70
N ARG A 294 -7.82 10.96 -27.98
CA ARG A 294 -6.66 10.13 -28.33
C ARG A 294 -6.87 9.72 -29.77
N ARG A 295 -5.99 10.18 -30.67
CA ARG A 295 -5.93 9.61 -32.03
C ARG A 295 -5.78 8.10 -31.84
N PRO A 296 -6.61 7.26 -32.51
CA PRO A 296 -6.27 5.87 -32.65
C PRO A 296 -4.83 5.82 -33.14
N ARG A 297 -3.97 5.00 -32.52
CA ARG A 297 -2.67 4.71 -33.11
C ARG A 297 -2.98 4.23 -34.53
N ASP A 298 -2.52 4.96 -35.53
CA ASP A 298 -2.44 4.46 -36.89
C ASP A 298 -1.58 3.20 -36.79
N ILE A 299 -2.25 2.04 -36.72
CA ILE A 299 -1.59 0.77 -36.95
C ILE A 299 -1.25 0.84 -38.43
N ASP A 300 0.02 1.10 -38.74
CA ASP A 300 0.50 1.07 -40.11
C ASP A 300 0.08 -0.27 -40.74
N ASP A 301 -0.72 -0.20 -41.81
CA ASP A 301 -1.20 -1.33 -42.62
C ASP A 301 -0.06 -2.20 -43.22
N ASN A 302 1.21 -1.85 -42.95
CA ASN A 302 2.39 -2.62 -43.33
C ASN A 302 2.78 -3.73 -42.34
N GLU A 303 2.39 -3.67 -41.06
CA GLU A 303 2.72 -4.76 -40.11
C GLU A 303 1.82 -5.99 -40.28
N VAL A 304 0.57 -5.80 -40.72
CA VAL A 304 -0.39 -6.90 -40.93
C VAL A 304 0.00 -7.76 -42.15
N LYS A 305 0.63 -7.18 -43.17
CA LYS A 305 1.11 -7.93 -44.34
C LYS A 305 2.33 -8.80 -44.04
N HIS A 306 3.17 -8.42 -43.07
CA HIS A 306 4.35 -9.20 -42.71
C HIS A 306 4.02 -10.46 -41.89
N LEU A 307 2.93 -10.43 -41.12
CA LEU A 307 2.46 -11.57 -40.34
C LEU A 307 1.63 -12.59 -41.16
N LEU A 308 1.03 -12.18 -42.28
CA LEU A 308 0.28 -13.12 -43.15
C LEU A 308 1.15 -13.92 -44.13
N HIS A 309 2.42 -13.55 -44.34
CA HIS A 309 3.33 -14.28 -45.23
C HIS A 309 4.19 -15.33 -44.49
N MET A 310 4.00 -15.49 -43.18
CA MET A 310 4.74 -16.46 -42.35
C MET A 310 3.88 -17.66 -41.91
N VAL A 311 2.67 -17.81 -42.46
CA VAL A 311 1.76 -18.95 -42.22
C VAL A 311 1.29 -19.59 -43.54
N LYS A 312 2.17 -19.65 -44.54
CA LYS A 312 2.00 -20.52 -45.70
C LYS A 312 3.23 -21.39 -45.88
#